data_AF-A0A844EDV7-F1
#
_entry.id   AF-A0A844EDV7-F1
#
_cell.length_a   1.000
_cell.length_b   1.000
_cell.length_c   1.000
_cell.angle_alpha   90.00
_cell.angle_beta   90.00
_cell.angle_gamma   90.00
#
_symmetry.space_group_name_H-M   'P 1'
#
loop_
_entity.id
_entity.type
_entity.pdbx_description
1 polymer ?
#
loop_
_entity_poly.entity_id
_entity_poly.type
_entity_poly.pdbx_seq_one_letter_code
_entity_poly.pdbx_strand_id
1 'polypeptide(L)'
;AKKELFKNPILRWVLLHANAFSVDRDNPGPSAIKKPVRILRKSDLSLILFPSGTRHSTQLKSGAALIAQLSGVPLVPTVYQGPLTFKQLFTR
;
A
#
# COMPACT_ATOMS: atom_id res chain seq x y z
N ALA A 1 3.44 3.68 0.79
CA ALA A 1 3.20 4.67 -0.29
C ALA A 1 4.50 5.00 -1.02
N LYS A 2 4.46 5.51 -2.27
CA LYS A 2 5.70 5.86 -3.01
C LYS A 2 6.48 6.91 -2.21
N LYS A 3 7.82 6.82 -2.25
CA LYS A 3 8.73 7.78 -1.61
C LYS A 3 8.42 9.24 -2.01
N GLU A 4 7.99 9.46 -3.25
CA GLU A 4 7.62 10.77 -3.81
C GLU A 4 6.48 11.46 -3.04
N LEU A 5 5.46 10.71 -2.57
CA LEU A 5 4.33 11.33 -1.86
C LEU A 5 4.72 11.92 -0.50
N PHE A 6 5.83 11.45 0.08
CA PHE A 6 6.32 11.98 1.36
C PHE A 6 7.08 13.30 1.20
N LYS A 7 7.35 13.78 -0.03
CA LYS A 7 8.02 15.07 -0.26
C LYS A 7 7.08 16.26 -0.05
N ASN A 8 5.78 16.10 -0.36
CA ASN A 8 4.80 17.17 -0.18
C ASN A 8 4.37 17.22 1.31
N PRO A 9 4.50 18.37 2.01
CA PRO A 9 4.22 18.47 3.44
C PRO A 9 2.78 18.10 3.81
N ILE A 10 1.79 18.44 2.97
CA ILE A 10 0.37 18.15 3.21
C ILE A 10 0.12 16.63 3.10
N LEU A 11 0.56 16.02 2.01
CA LEU A 11 0.41 14.58 1.79
C LEU A 11 1.21 13.78 2.81
N ARG A 12 2.40 14.26 3.19
CA ARG A 12 3.22 13.65 4.23
C ARG A 12 2.48 13.63 5.57
N TRP A 13 1.84 14.73 5.96
CA TRP A 13 1.08 14.79 7.21
C TRP A 13 -0.01 13.71 7.25
N VAL A 14 -0.85 13.63 6.21
CA VAL A 14 -1.91 12.60 6.11
C VAL A 14 -1.34 11.18 6.13
N LEU A 15 -0.26 10.93 5.37
CA LEU A 15 0.38 9.61 5.28
C LEU A 15 1.01 9.17 6.61
N LEU A 16 1.59 10.11 7.37
CA LEU A 16 2.14 9.82 8.69
C LEU A 16 1.03 9.46 9.69
N HIS A 17 -0.09 10.19 9.68
CA HIS A 17 -1.24 9.89 10.54
C HIS A 17 -1.89 8.54 10.17
N ALA A 18 -1.85 8.15 8.90
CA ALA A 18 -2.32 6.84 8.42
C ALA A 18 -1.31 5.70 8.62
N ASN A 19 -0.21 5.90 9.37
CA ASN A 19 0.87 4.91 9.56
C ASN A 19 1.48 4.38 8.24
N ALA A 20 1.41 5.15 7.16
CA ALA A 20 1.94 4.75 5.87
C ALA A 20 3.47 4.83 5.88
N PHE A 21 4.14 3.79 5.35
CA PHE A 21 5.58 3.79 5.16
C PHE A 21 5.97 4.06 3.71
N SER A 22 7.10 4.75 3.52
CA SER A 22 7.68 4.94 2.19
C SER A 22 8.25 3.64 1.64
N VAL A 23 7.97 3.39 0.36
CA VAL A 23 8.49 2.25 -0.40
C VAL A 23 9.08 2.80 -1.68
N ASP A 24 10.30 2.37 -1.99
CA ASP A 24 10.92 2.56 -3.29
C ASP A 24 10.34 1.51 -4.24
N ARG A 25 9.66 1.98 -5.30
CA ARG A 25 9.02 1.09 -6.27
C ARG A 25 9.94 0.77 -7.46
N ASP A 26 10.96 1.59 -7.68
CA ASP A 26 11.90 1.43 -8.79
C ASP A 26 12.99 0.43 -8.41
N ASN A 27 13.43 0.47 -7.15
CA ASN A 27 14.32 -0.54 -6.57
C ASN A 27 13.74 -1.10 -5.25
N PRO A 28 12.77 -2.05 -5.33
CA PRO A 28 12.15 -2.63 -4.15
C PRO A 28 13.13 -3.56 -3.44
N GLY A 29 13.82 -3.04 -2.42
CA GLY A 29 14.70 -3.83 -1.56
C GLY A 29 13.94 -4.77 -0.61
N PRO A 30 14.65 -5.65 0.13
CA PRO A 30 14.05 -6.59 1.09
C PRO A 30 13.21 -5.92 2.18
N SER A 31 13.46 -4.63 2.44
CA SER A 31 12.70 -3.81 3.38
C SER A 31 11.23 -3.65 3.00
N ALA A 32 10.89 -3.73 1.70
CA ALA A 32 9.51 -3.65 1.21
C ALA A 32 8.61 -4.79 1.73
N ILE A 33 9.22 -5.93 2.09
CA ILE A 33 8.54 -7.10 2.66
C ILE A 33 8.75 -7.17 4.18
N LYS A 34 9.99 -7.03 4.65
CA LYS A 34 10.31 -7.20 6.08
C LYS A 34 9.60 -6.19 6.97
N LYS A 35 9.46 -4.94 6.51
CA LYS A 35 8.81 -3.87 7.27
C LYS A 35 7.32 -4.14 7.51
N PRO A 36 6.49 -4.40 6.48
CA PRO A 36 5.09 -4.75 6.70
C PRO A 36 4.91 -6.00 7.56
N VAL A 37 5.71 -7.05 7.35
CA VAL A 37 5.66 -8.26 8.19
C VAL A 37 5.92 -7.93 9.67
N ARG A 38 6.93 -7.10 9.96
CA ARG A 38 7.23 -6.67 11.33
C ARG A 38 6.11 -5.84 11.96
N ILE A 39 5.46 -4.96 11.18
CA ILE A 39 4.33 -4.14 11.65
C ILE A 39 3.14 -5.05 11.98
N LEU A 40 2.75 -5.91 11.04
CA LEU A 40 1.62 -6.83 11.18
C LEU A 40 1.79 -7.79 12.37
N ARG A 41 3.02 -8.19 12.70
CA ARG A 41 3.28 -9.07 13.86
C ARG A 41 3.36 -8.35 15.20
N LYS A 42 3.64 -7.05 15.23
CA LYS A 42 3.90 -6.30 16.46
C LYS A 42 2.79 -5.33 16.85
N SER A 43 1.78 -5.17 16.00
CA SER A 43 0.71 -4.20 16.18
C SER A 43 -0.58 -4.75 15.61
N ASP A 44 -1.71 -4.24 16.08
CA ASP A 44 -3.04 -4.57 15.55
C ASP A 44 -3.40 -3.76 14.30
N LEU A 45 -2.38 -3.25 13.59
CA LEU A 45 -2.58 -2.48 12.37
C LEU A 45 -2.84 -3.40 11.18
N SER A 46 -3.75 -2.97 10.31
CA SER A 46 -3.99 -3.63 9.02
C SER A 46 -3.15 -3.01 7.91
N LEU A 47 -2.73 -3.83 6.94
CA LEU A 47 -1.99 -3.38 5.76
C LEU A 47 -2.87 -3.41 4.52
N ILE A 48 -3.02 -2.25 3.87
CA ILE A 48 -3.61 -2.16 2.54
C ILE A 48 -2.50 -2.15 1.50
N LEU A 49 -2.58 -3.05 0.53
CA LEU A 49 -1.62 -3.17 -0.56
C LEU A 49 -2.35 -3.40 -1.89
N PHE A 50 -1.82 -2.81 -2.96
CA PHE A 50 -2.29 -3.04 -4.31
C PHE A 50 -1.30 -3.95 -5.05
N PRO A 51 -1.63 -5.22 -5.30
CA PRO A 51 -0.68 -6.21 -5.84
C PRO A 51 -0.19 -5.88 -7.25
N SER A 52 -0.99 -5.18 -8.06
CA SER A 52 -0.58 -4.71 -9.39
C SER A 52 0.45 -3.56 -9.32
N GLY A 53 0.40 -2.73 -8.26
CA GLY A 53 1.28 -1.57 -8.10
C GLY A 53 1.03 -0.41 -9.08
N THR A 54 0.27 -0.64 -10.16
CA THR A 54 -0.19 0.38 -11.12
C THR A 54 -1.69 0.22 -11.38
N ARG A 55 -2.33 1.24 -11.97
CA ARG A 55 -3.78 1.22 -12.26
C ARG A 55 -4.13 0.43 -13.53
N HIS A 56 -3.16 0.19 -14.41
CA HIS A 56 -3.38 -0.38 -15.74
C HIS A 56 -2.79 -1.78 -15.93
N SER A 57 -2.03 -2.29 -14.96
CA SER A 57 -1.45 -3.63 -15.06
C SER A 57 -2.39 -4.68 -14.46
N THR A 58 -2.58 -5.78 -15.18
CA THR A 58 -3.25 -6.99 -14.70
C THR A 58 -2.29 -7.94 -13.99
N GLN A 59 -0.98 -7.67 -14.03
CA GLN A 59 0.03 -8.53 -13.43
C GLN A 59 0.06 -8.36 -11.91
N LEU A 60 -0.42 -9.38 -11.19
CA LEU A 60 -0.39 -9.42 -9.74
C LEU A 60 1.01 -9.81 -9.25
N LYS A 61 1.63 -8.95 -8.43
CA LYS A 61 2.89 -9.30 -7.77
C LYS A 61 2.63 -10.23 -6.58
N SER A 62 3.44 -11.28 -6.45
CA SER A 62 3.36 -12.30 -5.39
C SER A 62 3.70 -11.78 -3.98
N GLY A 63 4.23 -10.56 -3.87
CA GLY A 63 4.62 -9.97 -2.58
C GLY A 63 3.48 -9.88 -1.57
N ALA A 64 2.23 -9.76 -2.03
CA ALA A 64 1.04 -9.77 -1.17
C ALA A 64 0.89 -11.09 -0.39
N ALA A 65 0.95 -12.21 -1.12
CA ALA A 65 0.83 -13.56 -0.56
C ALA A 65 1.99 -13.86 0.38
N LEU A 66 3.21 -13.45 0.01
CA LEU A 66 4.40 -13.66 0.82
C LEU A 66 4.34 -12.88 2.14
N ILE A 67 3.84 -11.64 2.14
CA ILE A 67 3.64 -10.87 3.37
C ILE A 67 2.63 -11.56 4.30
N ALA A 68 1.50 -12.03 3.74
CA ALA A 68 0.48 -12.73 4.53
C ALA A 68 1.03 -14.02 5.15
N GLN A 69 1.73 -14.83 4.35
CA GLN A 69 2.34 -16.09 4.81
C GLN A 69 3.38 -15.86 5.91
N LEU A 70 4.24 -14.84 5.78
CA LEU A 70 5.28 -14.55 6.78
C LEU A 70 4.75 -13.87 8.05
N SER A 71 3.66 -13.12 7.94
CA SER A 71 3.06 -12.42 9.09
C SER A 71 2.02 -13.27 9.83
N GLY A 72 1.49 -14.32 9.19
CA GLY A 72 0.46 -15.19 9.76
C GLY A 72 -0.93 -14.53 9.83
N VAL A 73 -1.14 -13.43 9.10
CA VAL A 73 -2.41 -12.70 9.07
C VAL A 73 -3.26 -13.11 7.86
N PRO A 74 -4.60 -13.06 7.95
CA PRO A 74 -5.46 -13.38 6.82
C PRO A 74 -5.30 -12.36 5.69
N LEU A 75 -5.30 -12.85 4.44
CA LEU A 75 -5.32 -12.03 3.24
C LEU A 75 -6.78 -11.79 2.81
N VAL A 76 -7.23 -10.53 2.87
CA VAL A 76 -8.60 -10.16 2.51
C VAL A 76 -8.61 -9.52 1.11
N PRO A 77 -9.20 -10.17 0.08
CA PRO A 77 -9.33 -9.56 -1.23
C PRO A 77 -10.34 -8.41 -1.17
N THR A 78 -9.97 -7.25 -1.72
CA THR A 78 -10.83 -6.06 -1.76
C THR A 78 -10.78 -5.46 -3.17
N VAL A 79 -11.94 -5.06 -3.69
CA VAL A 79 -12.07 -4.37 -4.97
C VAL A 79 -12.45 -2.92 -4.72
N TYR A 80 -11.69 -1.99 -5.29
CA TYR A 80 -12.06 -0.59 -5.31
C TYR A 80 -12.84 -0.29 -6.58
N GLN A 81 -14.12 0.09 -6.42
CA GLN A 81 -14.97 0.57 -7.50
C GLN A 81 -15.35 2.02 -7.19
N GLY A 82 -14.80 2.96 -7.96
CA GLY A 82 -14.99 4.38 -7.72
C GLY A 82 -14.67 5.22 -8.95
N PRO A 83 -14.92 6.53 -8.89
CA PRO A 83 -14.69 7.44 -10.00
C PRO A 83 -13.23 7.40 -10.44
N LEU A 84 -13.02 7.29 -11.75
CA LEU A 84 -11.69 7.15 -12.34
C LEU A 84 -10.93 8.49 -12.37
N THR A 85 -11.66 9.59 -12.21
CA THR A 85 -11.11 10.95 -12.26
C THR A 85 -11.52 11.77 -11.04
N PHE A 86 -10.62 12.66 -10.62
CA PHE A 86 -10.86 13.56 -9.49
C PHE A 86 -12.06 14.49 -9.71
N LYS A 87 -12.34 14.85 -10.97
CA LYS A 87 -13.53 15.65 -11.34
C LYS A 87 -14.83 14.92 -11.04
N GLN A 88 -14.87 13.61 -11.30
CA GLN A 88 -16.02 12.76 -11.01
C GLN A 88 -16.30 12.59 -9.51
N LEU A 89 -15.34 12.96 -8.65
CA LEU A 89 -15.50 12.96 -7.20
C LEU A 89 -16.40 14.12 -6.70
N PHE A 90 -16.48 15.22 -7.48
CA PHE A 90 -17.23 16.43 -7.14
C PHE A 90 -18.49 16.62 -7.97
N THR A 91 -18.63 15.92 -9.10
CA THR A 91 -19.91 15.80 -9.80
C THR A 91 -20.76 14.75 -9.09
N ARG A 92 -21.43 15.18 -8.03
CA ARG A 92 -22.67 14.55 -7.56
C ARG A 92 -23.84 15.22 -8.27
#